data_AF-A0A916HE38-F1
#
_entry.id   AF-A0A916HE38-F1
#
_cell.length_a   1.000
_cell.length_b   1.000
_cell.length_c   1.000
_cell.angle_alpha   90.00
_cell.angle_beta   90.00
_cell.angle_gamma   90.00
#
_symmetry.space_group_name_H-M   'P 1'
#
loop_
_entity.id
_entity.type
_entity.pdbx_description
1 polymer ?
#
loop_
_entity_poly.entity_id
_entity_poly.type
_entity_poly.pdbx_seq_one_letter_code
_entity_poly.pdbx_strand_id
1 'polypeptide(L)'
;MRYTGTMHAAESEGRGLSKPSRGRARRVAKWVGLVISVIVASAWIGSMWWGVAWWQVPPKGSGGNVVIYVLGQGAIGYSRFSLANAPNASAASKWYFNRVPFRPLWWLWWDSRGSRTLMVPLYMPTFVVGAATFAVWRRDRAAAWRLAHPRACVKCGYDRAGLDPAVACPECGAAGGVGKA
;
A
#
# COMPACT_ATOMS: atom_id res chain seq x y z
N MET A 1 -47.81 29.72 44.70
CA MET A 1 -46.47 29.22 44.31
C MET A 1 -46.64 27.92 43.52
N ARG A 2 -46.53 27.96 42.20
CA ARG A 2 -46.36 26.80 41.33
C ARG A 2 -45.18 27.10 40.42
N TYR A 3 -44.14 26.29 40.51
CA TYR A 3 -42.91 26.40 39.74
C TYR A 3 -43.17 25.90 38.31
N THR A 4 -43.24 26.80 37.34
CA THR A 4 -43.16 26.48 35.91
C THR A 4 -41.69 26.44 35.50
N GLY A 5 -41.05 25.29 35.73
CA GLY A 5 -39.71 25.00 35.23
C GLY A 5 -39.79 24.24 33.91
N THR A 6 -39.75 24.96 32.80
CA THR A 6 -39.53 24.42 31.45
C THR A 6 -38.12 23.85 31.37
N MET A 7 -37.96 22.56 31.69
CA MET A 7 -36.74 21.83 31.34
C MET A 7 -36.73 21.62 29.84
N HIS A 8 -35.85 22.36 29.17
CA HIS A 8 -35.41 22.09 27.81
C HIS A 8 -34.91 20.65 27.74
N ALA A 9 -35.76 19.76 27.21
CA ALA A 9 -35.34 18.47 26.72
C ALA A 9 -34.28 18.74 25.64
N ALA A 10 -33.02 18.58 26.00
CA ALA A 10 -31.91 18.53 25.06
C ALA A 10 -32.11 17.28 24.22
N GLU A 11 -32.90 17.44 23.15
CA GLU A 11 -33.01 16.53 22.02
C GLU A 11 -31.63 16.48 21.38
N SER A 12 -30.76 15.64 21.95
CA SER A 12 -29.55 15.21 21.28
C SER A 12 -30.01 14.40 20.07
N GLU A 13 -30.29 15.12 18.99
CA GLU A 13 -30.42 14.59 17.64
C GLU A 13 -29.23 13.67 17.42
N GLY A 14 -29.49 12.38 17.60
CA GLY A 14 -28.58 11.32 17.23
C GLY A 14 -28.31 11.50 15.75
N ARG A 15 -27.21 12.17 15.42
CA ARG A 15 -26.66 12.19 14.06
C ARG A 15 -26.39 10.74 13.73
N GLY A 16 -27.39 10.09 13.14
CA GLY A 16 -27.31 8.75 12.63
C GLY A 16 -26.08 8.74 11.73
N LEU A 17 -25.05 8.02 12.17
CA LEU A 17 -23.84 7.79 11.40
C LEU A 17 -24.26 7.08 10.12
N SER A 18 -24.58 7.88 9.09
CA SER A 18 -24.96 7.39 7.79
C SER A 18 -23.84 6.47 7.31
N LYS A 19 -24.18 5.20 7.12
CA LYS A 19 -23.24 4.16 6.76
C LYS A 19 -22.54 4.62 5.47
N PRO A 20 -21.21 4.86 5.47
CA PRO A 20 -20.55 5.42 4.31
C PRO A 20 -20.83 4.54 3.10
N SER A 21 -21.27 5.16 2.01
CA SER A 21 -21.63 4.42 0.80
C SER A 21 -20.43 3.60 0.36
N ARG A 22 -20.63 2.28 0.20
CA ARG A 22 -19.57 1.32 -0.14
C ARG A 22 -18.76 1.74 -1.39
N GLY A 23 -19.37 2.53 -2.27
CA GLY A 23 -18.73 3.11 -3.46
C GLY A 23 -17.65 4.16 -3.14
N ARG A 24 -17.85 5.03 -2.14
CA ARG A 24 -16.88 6.10 -1.81
C ARG A 24 -15.59 5.51 -1.22
N ALA A 25 -15.71 4.55 -0.31
CA ALA A 25 -14.55 3.86 0.29
C ALA A 25 -13.69 3.14 -0.77
N ARG A 26 -14.31 2.44 -1.73
CA ARG A 26 -13.59 1.77 -2.82
C ARG A 26 -12.85 2.75 -3.73
N ARG A 27 -13.45 3.92 -4.01
CA ARG A 27 -12.80 4.96 -4.81
C ARG A 27 -11.57 5.50 -4.10
N VAL A 28 -11.67 5.82 -2.81
CA VAL A 28 -10.53 6.29 -2.01
C VAL A 28 -9.41 5.25 -1.97
N ALA A 29 -9.73 3.98 -1.70
CA ALA A 29 -8.73 2.91 -1.63
C ALA A 29 -7.92 2.76 -2.93
N LYS A 30 -8.54 2.91 -4.10
CA LYS A 30 -7.85 2.86 -5.40
C LYS A 30 -6.85 3.98 -5.58
N TRP A 31 -7.26 5.22 -5.27
CA TRP A 31 -6.40 6.38 -5.43
C TRP A 31 -5.25 6.35 -4.43
N VAL A 32 -5.53 5.98 -3.18
CA VAL A 32 -4.48 5.77 -2.16
C VAL A 32 -3.50 4.69 -2.62
N GLY A 33 -3.99 3.52 -3.06
CA GLY A 33 -3.12 2.45 -3.56
C GLY A 33 -2.28 2.86 -4.78
N LEU A 34 -2.87 3.60 -5.71
CA LEU A 34 -2.16 4.14 -6.87
C LEU A 34 -1.06 5.12 -6.45
N VAL A 35 -1.38 6.08 -5.57
CA VAL A 35 -0.41 7.07 -5.07
C VAL A 35 0.75 6.37 -4.36
N ILE A 36 0.46 5.40 -3.48
CA ILE A 36 1.51 4.63 -2.80
C ILE A 36 2.35 3.87 -3.83
N SER A 37 1.74 3.21 -4.81
CA SER A 37 2.45 2.49 -5.87
C SER A 37 3.42 3.41 -6.63
N VAL A 38 2.96 4.61 -7.01
CA VAL A 38 3.77 5.61 -7.72
C VAL A 38 4.93 6.12 -6.85
N ILE A 39 4.67 6.39 -5.56
CA ILE A 39 5.71 6.84 -4.62
C ILE A 39 6.79 5.76 -4.45
N VAL A 40 6.40 4.51 -4.22
CA VAL A 40 7.36 3.40 -4.02
C VAL A 40 8.15 3.12 -5.30
N ALA A 41 7.49 3.12 -6.47
CA ALA A 41 8.17 2.95 -7.75
C ALA A 41 9.16 4.10 -8.03
N SER A 42 8.76 5.34 -7.76
CA SER A 42 9.63 6.52 -7.90
C SER A 42 10.83 6.44 -6.95
N ALA A 43 10.62 6.01 -5.70
CA ALA A 43 11.68 5.79 -4.73
C ALA A 43 12.64 4.68 -5.19
N TRP A 44 12.13 3.56 -5.72
CA TRP A 44 12.94 2.48 -6.28
C TRP A 44 13.85 2.98 -7.39
N ILE A 45 13.28 3.66 -8.39
CA ILE A 45 14.00 4.21 -9.54
C ILE A 45 15.01 5.24 -9.04
N GLY A 46 14.58 6.28 -8.32
CA GLY A 46 15.47 7.35 -7.84
C GLY A 46 16.63 6.84 -6.98
N SER A 47 16.39 5.81 -6.16
CA SER A 47 17.41 5.21 -5.30
C SER A 47 18.54 4.50 -6.07
N MET A 48 18.39 4.25 -7.37
CA MET A 48 19.47 3.66 -8.19
C MET A 48 20.62 4.65 -8.44
N TRP A 49 20.37 5.96 -8.35
CA TRP A 49 21.37 7.01 -8.57
C TRP A 49 21.70 7.80 -7.30
N TRP A 50 20.74 7.93 -6.39
CA TRP A 50 20.89 8.70 -5.16
C TRP A 50 20.64 7.84 -3.92
N GLY A 51 21.51 7.99 -2.93
CA GLY A 51 21.37 7.43 -1.60
C GLY A 51 20.92 8.50 -0.62
N VAL A 52 19.96 8.15 0.21
CA VAL A 52 19.57 8.91 1.41
C VAL A 52 19.79 8.02 2.62
N ALA A 53 20.50 8.51 3.62
CA ALA A 53 20.68 7.77 4.86
C ALA A 53 20.43 8.64 6.09
N TRP A 54 19.72 8.10 7.08
CA TRP A 54 19.60 8.67 8.41
C TRP A 54 20.50 7.90 9.36
N TRP A 55 21.47 8.60 9.96
CA TRP A 55 22.34 8.04 10.98
C TRP A 55 21.86 8.50 12.33
N GLN A 56 21.47 7.56 13.17
CA GLN A 56 21.15 7.79 14.56
C GLN A 56 22.35 7.39 15.41
N VAL A 57 23.04 8.39 15.95
CA VAL A 57 24.24 8.22 16.78
C VAL A 57 23.84 8.47 18.24
N PRO A 58 24.12 7.52 19.16
CA PRO A 58 23.81 7.71 20.57
C PRO A 58 24.80 8.71 21.21
N PRO A 59 24.47 9.28 22.39
CA PRO A 59 25.37 10.18 23.11
C PRO A 59 26.75 9.56 23.36
N LYS A 60 27.81 10.36 23.28
CA LYS A 60 29.19 9.92 23.52
C LYS A 60 29.31 9.30 24.92
N GLY A 61 29.94 8.13 25.02
CA GLY A 61 30.14 7.40 26.29
C GLY A 61 28.98 6.50 26.71
N SER A 62 27.85 6.49 26.01
CA SER A 62 26.69 5.64 26.35
C SER A 62 26.87 4.15 26.05
N GLY A 63 27.93 3.76 25.32
CA GLY A 63 28.08 2.39 24.80
C GLY A 63 26.98 1.97 23.82
N GLY A 64 26.18 2.93 23.33
CA GLY A 64 25.05 2.66 22.45
C GLY A 64 25.44 2.14 21.08
N ASN A 65 24.45 1.69 20.33
CA ASN A 65 24.62 1.27 18.94
C ASN A 65 24.29 2.42 18.01
N VAL A 66 25.05 2.55 16.92
CA VAL A 66 24.66 3.39 15.78
C VAL A 66 23.63 2.63 14.97
N VAL A 67 22.56 3.32 14.59
CA VAL A 67 21.52 2.81 13.71
C VAL A 67 21.50 3.62 12.43
N ILE A 68 21.50 2.94 11.29
CA ILE A 68 21.43 3.57 9.97
C ILE A 68 20.18 3.06 9.26
N TYR A 69 19.38 3.99 8.75
CA TYR A 69 18.35 3.69 7.75
C TYR A 69 18.83 4.20 6.41
N VAL A 70 18.77 3.36 5.38
CA VAL A 70 19.28 3.69 4.04
C VAL A 70 18.18 3.50 3.01
N LEU A 71 18.09 4.43 2.07
CA LEU A 71 17.37 4.31 0.82
C LEU A 71 18.38 4.54 -0.31
N GLY A 72 18.78 3.51 -1.02
CA GLY A 72 19.83 3.59 -2.04
C GLY A 72 20.09 2.25 -2.72
N GLN A 73 20.74 2.27 -3.87
CA GLN A 73 21.06 1.08 -4.66
C GLN A 73 19.82 0.23 -5.00
N GLY A 74 18.67 0.86 -5.19
CA GLY A 74 17.42 0.14 -5.45
C GLY A 74 16.85 -0.60 -4.23
N ALA A 75 17.33 -0.31 -3.01
CA ALA A 75 16.94 -1.01 -1.79
C ALA A 75 16.64 -0.05 -0.64
N ILE A 76 15.85 -0.55 0.32
CA ILE A 76 15.68 0.04 1.65
C ILE A 76 16.41 -0.82 2.68
N GLY A 77 17.12 -0.18 3.59
CA GLY A 77 18.07 -0.82 4.48
C GLY A 77 17.95 -0.37 5.91
N TYR A 78 18.26 -1.30 6.81
CA TYR A 78 18.49 -1.06 8.23
C TYR A 78 19.84 -1.66 8.60
N SER A 79 20.71 -0.89 9.25
CA SER A 79 21.96 -1.39 9.80
C SER A 79 22.14 -0.96 11.26
N ARG A 80 22.63 -1.86 12.10
CA ARG A 80 22.97 -1.58 13.49
C ARG A 80 24.36 -2.12 13.82
N PHE A 81 25.23 -1.28 14.35
CA PHE A 81 26.57 -1.66 14.79
C PHE A 81 27.00 -0.91 16.05
N SER A 82 27.98 -1.47 16.76
CA SER A 82 28.55 -0.86 17.97
C SER A 82 29.30 0.43 17.64
N LEU A 83 29.15 1.46 18.47
CA LEU A 83 29.90 2.72 18.32
C LEU A 83 31.42 2.50 18.37
N ALA A 84 31.89 1.44 19.04
CA ALA A 84 33.31 1.04 19.04
C ALA A 84 33.86 0.80 17.63
N ASN A 85 33.00 0.41 16.68
CA ASN A 85 33.36 0.17 15.28
C ASN A 85 33.25 1.44 14.41
N ALA A 86 32.87 2.59 14.98
CA ALA A 86 32.72 3.85 14.26
C ALA A 86 33.45 5.00 14.97
N PRO A 87 34.81 4.95 15.01
CA PRO A 87 35.63 5.89 15.78
C PRO A 87 35.45 7.36 15.35
N ASN A 88 34.96 7.61 14.13
CA ASN A 88 34.76 8.96 13.57
C ASN A 88 33.28 9.39 13.51
N ALA A 89 32.36 8.66 14.14
CA ALA A 89 30.97 9.10 14.18
C ALA A 89 30.85 10.36 15.06
N SER A 90 30.57 11.50 14.43
CA SER A 90 30.14 12.71 15.14
C SER A 90 28.95 12.38 16.03
N ALA A 91 28.92 12.84 17.27
CA ALA A 91 27.88 12.54 18.27
C ALA A 91 26.48 13.11 17.96
N ALA A 92 26.23 13.52 16.71
CA ALA A 92 24.96 14.06 16.26
C ALA A 92 24.35 13.14 15.19
N SER A 93 23.05 12.92 15.33
CA SER A 93 22.27 12.25 14.29
C SER A 93 22.15 13.18 13.08
N LYS A 94 22.34 12.64 11.87
CA LYS A 94 22.36 13.45 10.64
C LYS A 94 21.86 12.69 9.42
N TRP A 95 21.33 13.47 8.49
CA TRP A 95 21.01 13.03 7.14
C TRP A 95 22.26 13.07 6.26
N TYR A 96 22.40 12.05 5.42
CA TYR A 96 23.39 12.00 4.35
C TYR A 96 22.68 11.84 3.02
N PHE A 97 23.16 12.60 2.04
CA PHE A 97 22.75 12.52 0.65
C PHE A 97 24.01 12.31 -0.17
N ASN A 98 24.06 11.22 -0.93
CA ASN A 98 25.21 10.93 -1.76
C ASN A 98 24.76 10.30 -3.07
N ARG A 99 25.51 10.52 -4.14
CA ARG A 99 25.38 9.67 -5.33
C ARG A 99 25.88 8.28 -4.98
N VAL A 100 25.13 7.26 -5.39
CA VAL A 100 25.55 5.86 -5.25
C VAL A 100 25.96 5.31 -6.61
N PRO A 101 26.98 4.44 -6.69
CA PRO A 101 27.26 3.73 -7.93
C PRO A 101 26.05 2.87 -8.29
N PHE A 102 25.73 2.79 -9.58
CA PHE A 102 24.64 1.96 -10.09
C PHE A 102 24.96 0.48 -9.88
N ARG A 103 24.55 -0.05 -8.73
CA ARG A 103 24.70 -1.46 -8.32
C ARG A 103 23.40 -1.91 -7.66
N PRO A 104 22.30 -2.07 -8.44
CA PRO A 104 21.02 -2.44 -7.87
C PRO A 104 21.14 -3.76 -7.10
N LEU A 105 20.65 -3.76 -5.87
CA LEU A 105 20.55 -4.97 -5.07
C LEU A 105 19.40 -5.82 -5.62
N TRP A 106 19.73 -6.93 -6.26
CA TRP A 106 18.74 -7.82 -6.87
C TRP A 106 18.15 -8.86 -5.91
N TRP A 107 18.74 -9.02 -4.73
CA TRP A 107 18.35 -10.05 -3.77
C TRP A 107 18.27 -9.48 -2.35
N LEU A 108 17.44 -10.10 -1.52
CA LEU A 108 17.44 -9.83 -0.08
C LEU A 108 18.84 -10.08 0.48
N TRP A 109 19.40 -9.10 1.18
CA TRP A 109 20.70 -9.24 1.82
C TRP A 109 20.58 -9.08 3.32
N TRP A 110 21.22 -10.00 4.04
CA TRP A 110 21.25 -10.04 5.49
C TRP A 110 22.66 -10.35 5.97
N ASP A 111 23.16 -9.56 6.91
CA ASP A 111 24.41 -9.82 7.61
C ASP A 111 24.23 -9.60 9.12
N SER A 112 24.89 -10.44 9.90
CA SER A 112 24.91 -10.40 11.36
C SER A 112 26.32 -10.39 11.94
N ARG A 113 27.37 -10.47 11.11
CA ARG A 113 28.77 -10.54 11.54
C ARG A 113 29.31 -9.13 11.82
N GLY A 114 29.24 -8.69 13.08
CA GLY A 114 29.76 -7.39 13.53
C GLY A 114 28.79 -6.23 13.34
N SER A 115 27.91 -6.30 12.33
CA SER A 115 26.73 -5.45 12.18
C SER A 115 25.50 -6.31 11.93
N ARG A 116 24.34 -5.88 12.45
CA ARG A 116 23.04 -6.44 12.06
C ARG A 116 22.48 -5.60 10.93
N THR A 117 22.56 -6.08 9.70
CA THR A 117 22.13 -5.37 8.52
C THR A 117 21.10 -6.17 7.74
N LEU A 118 20.02 -5.50 7.34
CA LEU A 118 18.97 -6.02 6.49
C LEU A 118 18.77 -5.04 5.34
N MET A 119 18.87 -5.52 4.10
CA MET A 119 18.58 -4.75 2.89
C MET A 119 17.49 -5.46 2.09
N VAL A 120 16.41 -4.74 1.82
CA VAL A 120 15.26 -5.22 1.06
C VAL A 120 15.21 -4.49 -0.28
N PRO A 121 15.32 -5.18 -1.42
CA PRO A 121 15.14 -4.57 -2.73
C PRO A 121 13.76 -3.92 -2.87
N LEU A 122 13.69 -2.68 -3.34
CA LEU A 122 12.44 -1.91 -3.46
C LEU A 122 11.52 -2.41 -4.57
N TYR A 123 12.02 -3.21 -5.52
CA TYR A 123 11.15 -3.83 -6.50
C TYR A 123 10.15 -4.80 -5.82
N MET A 124 10.52 -5.45 -4.72
CA MET A 124 9.62 -6.35 -3.97
C MET A 124 8.39 -5.61 -3.41
N PRO A 125 8.52 -4.57 -2.57
CA PRO A 125 7.35 -3.81 -2.11
C PRO A 125 6.62 -3.12 -3.27
N THR A 126 7.33 -2.67 -4.32
CA THR A 126 6.69 -2.12 -5.53
C THR A 126 5.73 -3.13 -6.16
N PHE A 127 6.16 -4.37 -6.39
CA PHE A 127 5.29 -5.40 -6.97
C PHE A 127 4.16 -5.81 -6.05
N VAL A 128 4.39 -5.91 -4.73
CA VAL A 128 3.33 -6.25 -3.77
C VAL A 128 2.23 -5.20 -3.77
N VAL A 129 2.59 -3.92 -3.64
CA VAL A 129 1.62 -2.81 -3.63
C VAL A 129 0.97 -2.63 -5.00
N GLY A 130 1.76 -2.75 -6.08
CA GLY A 130 1.27 -2.66 -7.46
C GLY A 130 0.28 -3.78 -7.80
N ALA A 131 0.57 -5.03 -7.44
CA ALA A 131 -0.32 -6.17 -7.66
C ALA A 131 -1.61 -6.04 -6.85
N ALA A 132 -1.53 -5.62 -5.59
CA ALA A 132 -2.71 -5.37 -4.75
C ALA A 132 -3.59 -4.26 -5.36
N THR A 133 -3.00 -3.14 -5.78
CA THR A 133 -3.70 -2.03 -6.43
C THR A 133 -4.36 -2.47 -7.74
N PHE A 134 -3.64 -3.22 -8.56
CA PHE A 134 -4.14 -3.77 -9.82
C PHE A 134 -5.32 -4.74 -9.60
N ALA A 135 -5.25 -5.61 -8.59
CA ALA A 135 -6.34 -6.53 -8.26
C ALA A 135 -7.62 -5.79 -7.86
N VAL A 136 -7.51 -4.70 -7.09
CA VAL A 136 -8.65 -3.84 -6.73
C VAL A 136 -9.26 -3.20 -7.97
N TRP A 137 -8.44 -2.66 -8.88
CA TRP A 137 -8.90 -2.08 -10.14
C TRP A 137 -9.57 -3.12 -11.05
N ARG A 138 -8.98 -4.31 -11.18
CA ARG A 138 -9.54 -5.40 -12.00
C ARG A 138 -10.91 -5.83 -11.49
N ARG A 139 -11.08 -5.98 -10.17
CA ARG A 139 -12.37 -6.33 -9.56
C ARG A 139 -13.43 -5.26 -9.80
N ASP A 140 -13.04 -4.00 -9.72
CA ASP A 140 -13.96 -2.90 -9.97
C ASP A 140 -14.37 -2.78 -11.44
N ARG A 141 -13.40 -2.90 -12.35
CA ARG A 141 -13.67 -2.94 -13.79
C ARG A 141 -14.57 -4.11 -14.15
N ALA A 142 -14.35 -5.28 -13.56
CA ALA A 142 -15.22 -6.44 -13.73
C ALA A 142 -16.64 -6.18 -13.18
N ALA A 143 -16.78 -5.51 -12.04
CA ALA A 143 -18.08 -5.15 -11.48
C ALA A 143 -18.82 -4.12 -12.35
N ALA A 144 -18.13 -3.07 -12.79
CA ALA A 144 -18.68 -2.05 -13.69
C ALA A 144 -19.09 -2.66 -15.03
N TRP A 145 -18.28 -3.57 -15.57
CA TRP A 145 -18.59 -4.29 -16.80
C TRP A 145 -19.84 -5.16 -16.64
N ARG A 146 -20.02 -5.87 -15.53
CA ARG A 146 -21.23 -6.66 -15.23
C ARG A 146 -22.48 -5.79 -15.11
N LEU A 147 -22.36 -4.61 -14.52
CA LEU A 147 -23.48 -3.65 -14.42
C LEU A 147 -23.87 -3.07 -15.79
N ALA A 148 -22.88 -2.83 -16.65
CA ALA A 148 -23.11 -2.35 -18.01
C ALA A 148 -23.69 -3.44 -18.94
N HIS A 149 -23.44 -4.72 -18.65
CA HIS A 149 -23.87 -5.85 -19.47
C HIS A 149 -24.66 -6.88 -18.63
N PRO A 150 -25.86 -6.54 -18.13
CA PRO A 150 -26.66 -7.43 -17.29
C PRO A 150 -27.08 -8.72 -18.01
N ARG A 151 -27.03 -8.73 -19.35
CA ARG A 151 -27.34 -9.88 -20.20
C ARG A 151 -26.12 -10.69 -20.62
N ALA A 152 -24.90 -10.26 -20.29
CA ALA A 152 -23.70 -10.99 -20.68
C ALA A 152 -23.44 -12.20 -19.76
N CYS A 153 -22.97 -13.29 -20.35
CA CYS A 153 -22.58 -14.49 -19.61
C CYS A 153 -21.45 -14.17 -18.62
N VAL A 154 -21.62 -14.55 -17.34
CA VAL A 154 -20.62 -14.29 -16.29
C VAL A 154 -19.29 -15.04 -16.47
N LYS A 155 -19.29 -16.11 -17.28
CA LYS A 155 -18.12 -16.97 -17.50
C LYS A 155 -17.28 -16.52 -18.68
N CYS A 156 -17.88 -16.35 -19.86
CA CYS A 156 -17.16 -16.00 -21.10
C CYS A 156 -17.40 -14.57 -21.60
N GLY A 157 -18.43 -13.88 -21.12
CA GLY A 157 -18.78 -12.53 -21.54
C GLY A 157 -19.67 -12.40 -22.78
N TYR A 158 -20.16 -13.51 -23.34
CA TYR A 158 -21.09 -13.51 -24.48
C TYR A 158 -22.39 -12.76 -24.17
N ASP A 159 -22.81 -11.85 -25.04
CA ASP A 159 -24.08 -11.14 -24.90
C ASP A 159 -25.27 -12.06 -25.18
N ARG A 160 -26.16 -12.26 -24.21
CA ARG A 160 -27.37 -13.09 -24.33
C ARG A 160 -28.61 -12.30 -24.69
N ALA A 161 -28.47 -11.09 -25.23
CA ALA A 161 -29.61 -10.32 -25.74
C ALA A 161 -30.40 -11.17 -26.75
N GLY A 162 -31.69 -11.38 -26.47
CA GLY A 162 -32.59 -12.15 -27.33
C GLY A 162 -32.61 -13.66 -27.09
N LEU A 163 -31.74 -14.22 -26.24
CA LEU A 163 -31.84 -15.61 -25.81
C LEU A 163 -32.75 -15.75 -24.58
N ASP A 164 -33.50 -16.85 -24.55
CA ASP A 164 -34.25 -17.24 -23.36
C ASP A 164 -33.29 -17.41 -22.15
N PRO A 165 -33.62 -16.86 -20.97
CA PRO A 165 -32.76 -16.93 -19.80
C PRO A 165 -32.41 -18.36 -19.36
N ALA A 166 -33.25 -19.35 -19.67
CA ALA A 166 -33.03 -20.77 -19.34
C ALA A 166 -32.04 -21.47 -20.28
N VAL A 167 -31.80 -20.95 -21.49
CA VAL A 167 -30.92 -21.59 -22.48
C VAL A 167 -29.45 -21.48 -22.07
N ALA A 168 -28.68 -22.55 -22.21
CA ALA A 168 -27.24 -22.52 -21.92
C ALA A 168 -26.51 -21.52 -22.82
N CYS A 169 -25.44 -20.90 -22.32
CA CYS A 169 -24.62 -20.00 -23.13
C CYS A 169 -23.99 -20.77 -24.31
N PRO A 170 -24.17 -20.33 -25.57
CA PRO A 170 -23.70 -21.07 -26.74
C PRO A 170 -22.16 -21.21 -26.81
N GLU A 171 -21.42 -20.24 -26.28
CA GLU A 171 -19.96 -20.24 -26.31
C GLU A 171 -19.33 -21.19 -25.27
N CYS A 172 -19.88 -21.23 -24.06
CA CYS A 172 -19.20 -21.87 -22.92
C CYS A 172 -20.03 -22.95 -22.20
N GLY A 173 -21.25 -23.20 -22.67
CA GLY A 173 -22.18 -24.19 -22.10
C GLY A 173 -22.66 -23.89 -20.69
N ALA A 174 -22.34 -22.72 -20.12
CA ALA A 174 -22.78 -22.38 -18.77
C ALA A 174 -24.31 -22.30 -18.71
N ALA A 175 -24.91 -23.09 -17.81
CA ALA A 175 -26.35 -23.07 -17.56
C ALA A 175 -26.80 -21.65 -17.19
N GLY A 176 -27.98 -21.26 -17.67
CA GLY A 176 -28.53 -19.92 -17.53
C GLY A 176 -28.86 -19.52 -16.10
N GLY A 177 -27.84 -19.21 -15.30
CA GLY A 177 -28.02 -18.53 -14.02
C GLY A 177 -28.25 -17.06 -14.29
N VAL A 178 -29.51 -16.62 -14.33
CA VAL A 178 -29.82 -15.20 -14.10
C VAL A 178 -29.28 -14.92 -12.71
N GLY A 179 -28.21 -14.13 -12.61
CA GLY A 179 -27.66 -13.76 -11.31
C GLY A 179 -28.80 -13.17 -10.50
N LYS A 180 -29.20 -13.82 -9.40
CA LYS A 180 -30.21 -13.26 -8.49
C LYS A 180 -29.71 -11.88 -8.10
N ALA A 181 -30.43 -10.85 -8.56
CA ALA A 181 -30.14 -9.45 -8.28
C ALA A 181 -30.29 -9.18 -6.79
#